data_AF-A0A2M8PMS7-F1
#
_entry.id   AF-A0A2M8PMS7-F1
#
_cell.length_a   1.000
_cell.length_b   1.000
_cell.length_c   1.000
_cell.angle_alpha   90.00
_cell.angle_beta   90.00
_cell.angle_gamma   90.00
#
_symmetry.space_group_name_H-M   'P 1'
#
loop_
_entity.id
_entity.type
_entity.pdbx_description
1 polymer ?
#
loop_
_entity_poly.entity_id
_entity_poly.type
_entity_poly.pdbx_seq_one_letter_code
_entity_poly.pdbx_strand_id
1 'polypeptide(L)' 'MAGMKFRGVRGATTADANTPEAILQATRELLQQMIDVNGIQEEDVASILFSTTPDLNAVYP' A
#
# COMPACT_ATOMS: atom_id res chain seq x y z
N MET A 1 27.85 -4.67 17.17
CA MET A 1 26.63 -3.85 17.00
C MET A 1 25.78 -4.49 15.92
N ALA A 2 24.50 -4.75 16.16
CA ALA A 2 23.61 -5.23 15.11
C ALA A 2 23.22 -4.02 14.24
N GLY A 3 23.52 -4.08 12.93
CA GLY A 3 23.15 -3.02 11.99
C GLY A 3 21.64 -2.91 11.83
N MET A 4 21.16 -1.73 11.39
CA MET A 4 19.76 -1.48 11.06
C MET A 4 19.28 -2.47 9.99
N LYS A 5 18.14 -3.13 10.23
CA LYS A 5 17.56 -4.13 9.33
C LYS A 5 16.30 -3.59 8.69
N PHE A 6 16.21 -3.66 7.37
CA PHE A 6 14.98 -3.35 6.64
C PHE A 6 14.10 -4.60 6.50
N ARG A 7 12.79 -4.40 6.54
CA ARG A 7 11.78 -5.46 6.34
C ARG A 7 10.81 -5.01 5.26
N GLY A 8 10.57 -5.86 4.27
CA GLY A 8 9.51 -5.64 3.29
C GLY A 8 8.17 -6.12 3.86
N VAL A 9 7.12 -5.32 3.66
CA VAL A 9 5.73 -5.66 4.00
C VAL A 9 4.93 -5.73 2.70
N ARG A 10 4.06 -6.73 2.57
CA ARG A 10 3.24 -6.94 1.37
C ARG A 10 1.77 -6.83 1.72
N GLY A 11 1.01 -6.16 0.87
CA GLY A 11 -0.44 -6.08 0.90
C GLY A 11 -1.00 -6.26 -0.50
N ALA A 12 -2.27 -6.66 -0.59
CA ALA A 12 -3.04 -6.72 -1.82
C ALA A 12 -4.52 -6.48 -1.48
N THR A 13 -5.24 -5.81 -2.37
CA THR A 13 -6.68 -5.56 -2.29
C THR A 13 -7.28 -5.53 -3.69
N THR A 14 -8.60 -5.45 -3.79
CA THR A 14 -9.36 -5.28 -5.04
C THR A 14 -10.17 -3.99 -4.99
N ALA A 15 -10.29 -3.28 -6.11
CA ALA A 15 -11.19 -2.15 -6.25
C ALA A 15 -12.50 -2.60 -6.91
N ASP A 16 -13.64 -2.08 -6.43
CA ASP A 16 -14.96 -2.47 -6.97
C ASP A 16 -15.23 -1.92 -8.39
N ALA A 17 -14.46 -0.92 -8.83
CA ALA A 17 -14.54 -0.34 -10.17
C ALA A 17 -13.21 0.29 -10.61
N ASN A 18 -12.96 0.37 -11.93
CA ASN A 18 -11.86 1.16 -12.50
C ASN A 18 -12.22 2.66 -12.52
N THR A 19 -12.32 3.25 -11.33
CA THR A 19 -12.58 4.68 -11.11
C THR A 19 -11.56 5.23 -10.11
N PRO A 20 -11.19 6.52 -10.18
CA PRO A 20 -10.25 7.10 -9.22
C PRO A 20 -10.69 6.91 -7.77
N GLU A 21 -11.98 7.09 -7.49
CA GLU A 21 -12.55 7.01 -6.15
C GLU A 21 -12.41 5.59 -5.57
N ALA A 22 -12.78 4.56 -6.35
CA ALA A 22 -12.70 3.17 -5.90
C ALA A 22 -11.26 2.71 -5.70
N ILE A 23 -10.33 3.10 -6.58
CA ILE A 23 -8.91 2.75 -6.47
C ILE A 23 -8.30 3.43 -5.24
N LEU A 24 -8.48 4.74 -5.07
CA LEU A 24 -7.90 5.47 -3.93
C LEU A 24 -8.47 5.01 -2.59
N GLN A 25 -9.77 4.68 -2.54
CA GLN A 25 -10.40 4.17 -1.32
C GLN A 25 -9.82 2.80 -0.94
N ALA A 26 -9.75 1.86 -1.88
CA ALA A 26 -9.19 0.53 -1.64
C ALA A 26 -7.70 0.60 -1.23
N THR A 27 -6.90 1.45 -1.89
CA THR A 27 -5.49 1.65 -1.54
C THR A 27 -5.34 2.21 -0.13
N ARG A 28 -6.16 3.21 0.24
CA ARG A 28 -6.13 3.80 1.58
C ARG A 28 -6.46 2.77 2.66
N GLU A 29 -7.52 1.99 2.46
CA GLU A 29 -7.93 0.96 3.41
C GLU A 29 -6.83 -0.10 3.59
N LEU A 30 -6.20 -0.53 2.49
CA LEU A 30 -5.08 -1.47 2.53
C LEU A 30 -3.89 -0.90 3.32
N LEU A 31 -3.47 0.34 3.02
CA LEU A 31 -2.34 0.96 3.71
C LEU A 31 -2.62 1.17 5.20
N GLN A 32 -3.84 1.59 5.57
CA GLN A 32 -4.22 1.74 6.98
C GLN A 32 -4.15 0.41 7.72
N GLN A 33 -4.69 -0.67 7.15
CA GLN A 33 -4.60 -2.00 7.76
C GLN A 33 -3.15 -2.49 7.89
N MET A 34 -2.31 -2.24 6.88
CA MET A 34 -0.90 -2.59 6.93
C MET A 34 -0.16 -1.83 8.04
N ILE A 35 -0.45 -0.53 8.20
CA ILE A 35 0.08 0.30 9.28
C ILE A 35 -0.35 -0.25 10.64
N ASP A 36 -1.65 -0.48 10.84
CA ASP A 36 -2.22 -0.88 12.12
C ASP A 36 -1.71 -2.25 12.58
N VAL A 37 -1.64 -3.23 11.68
CA VAL A 37 -1.21 -4.61 12.02
C VAL A 37 0.29 -4.69 12.31
N ASN A 38 1.10 -3.82 11.71
CA ASN A 38 2.56 -3.85 11.87
C ASN A 38 3.10 -2.77 12.83
N GLY A 39 2.27 -1.80 13.25
CA GLY A 39 2.69 -0.65 14.04
C GLY A 39 3.68 0.28 13.30
N ILE A 40 3.57 0.37 11.98
CA ILE A 40 4.50 1.15 11.14
C ILE A 40 4.33 2.64 11.44
N GLN A 41 5.44 3.33 11.69
CA GLN A 41 5.48 4.78 11.73
C GLN A 41 5.95 5.33 10.37
N GLU A 42 5.45 6.49 9.96
CA GLU A 42 5.76 7.09 8.66
C GLU A 42 7.27 7.31 8.49
N GLU A 43 7.96 7.74 9.55
CA GLU A 43 9.39 7.98 9.57
C GLU A 43 10.25 6.72 9.37
N ASP A 44 9.68 5.53 9.57
CA ASP A 44 10.37 4.25 9.38
C ASP A 44 10.25 3.71 7.93
N VAL A 45 9.44 4.36 7.08
CA VAL A 45 9.17 3.90 5.72
C VAL A 45 10.25 4.40 4.75
N ALA A 46 11.08 3.47 4.26
CA ALA A 46 12.09 3.79 3.26
C ALA A 46 11.52 4.05 1.85
N SER A 47 10.54 3.24 1.42
CA SER A 47 9.84 3.39 0.14
C SER A 47 8.61 2.47 0.07
N ILE A 48 7.71 2.78 -0.87
CA ILE A 48 6.57 1.93 -1.22
C ILE A 48 6.57 1.73 -2.72
N LEU A 49 6.27 0.51 -3.16
CA LEU A 49 6.10 0.16 -4.57
C LEU A 49 4.68 -0.34 -4.79
N PHE A 50 3.97 0.29 -5.72
CA PHE A 50 2.64 -0.11 -6.13
C PHE A 50 2.68 -0.84 -7.47
N SER A 51 1.77 -1.78 -7.62
CA SER A 51 1.49 -2.49 -8.87
C SER A 51 -0.02 -2.67 -8.98
N THR A 52 -0.58 -2.43 -10.17
CA THR A 52 -1.97 -2.74 -10.48
C THR A 52 -2.04 -3.81 -11.54
N THR A 53 -3.17 -4.53 -11.59
CA THR A 53 -3.51 -5.32 -12.77
C THR A 53 -3.82 -4.39 -13.95
N PRO A 54 -3.60 -4.81 -15.21
CA PRO A 54 -3.70 -3.91 -16.37
C PRO A 54 -5.08 -3.28 -16.63
N ASP A 55 -6.13 -3.84 -16.05
CA ASP A 55 -7.52 -3.36 -16.11
C ASP A 55 -7.81 -2.16 -15.19
N LEU A 56 -6.93 -1.87 -14.22
CA LEU A 56 -7.01 -0.70 -13.36
C LEU A 56 -6.03 0.38 -13.84
N ASN A 57 -6.57 1.37 -14.54
CA ASN A 57 -5.81 2.44 -15.20
C ASN A 57 -6.37 3.85 -15.01
N ALA A 58 -7.43 4.02 -14.20
CA ALA A 58 -8.07 5.33 -13.99
C ALA A 58 -7.25 6.30 -13.13
N VAL A 59 -6.41 5.80 -12.22
CA VAL A 59 -5.52 6.61 -11.36
C VAL A 59 -4.34 5.76 -10.88
N TYR A 60 -3.25 6.41 -10.48
CA TYR A 60 -2.18 5.75 -9.75
C TYR A 60 -2.62 5.54 -8.29
N PRO A 61 -2.47 4.33 -7.72
CA PRO A 61 -2.77 4.04 -6.32
C PRO A 61 -2.07 4.96 -5.31
#